data_AF-A0AAD6GGS2-F1
#
_entry.id   AF-A0AAD6GGS2-F1
#
_cell.length_a   1.000
_cell.length_b   1.000
_cell.length_c   1.000
_cell.angle_alpha   90.00
_cell.angle_beta   90.00
_cell.angle_gamma   90.00
#
_symmetry.space_group_name_H-M   'P 1'
#
loop_
_entity.id
_entity.type
_entity.pdbx_description
1 polymer ?
#
loop_
_entity_poly.entity_id
_entity_poly.type
_entity_poly.pdbx_seq_one_letter_code
_entity_poly.pdbx_strand_id
1 'polypeptide(L)'
;MLSQSSFPDRPVPPIIITASDSMQSIAPISSTPEKKKRPRRVRKAKSLDSGTKPKKSVLLDELGDALVDQFYIPSLDHRLETPNVSVVDHLRTSLHAAPNSDASSISSSRALTAVESHVESTPPTSLDDRDTRDHALGISISASPTVISRTESKSEPPPANKNRDQGNVFCLEDFSTMTAIQRLTAQYGRVAHMGMLDHSYRFFVNKARTAALSFKVQNRVVIVGGDPLCDPNPVAIRNLLDEFAEYRARHHWGIAFMGASESFVRDYVEAQPEKWTTIRFGTERVLNPQTNEVLLERSGKRIAVQNRQLLNPQKGGVTLGLYVPAIHGTDAQLQSDLVALYDAWRAERNDSTGPQAFITVYDPFALPNLMTFVYSRGSDGRLNGFAALRRLGCSGYHVDPCIAAPGSPKGISDLLIVAAMALLNRADVSYLGFGFEPAQTLLPDDVRGMRRPLAGLTRDLYGHTFLRLPIHGKKAYHDKFRPDPTQDSALYLVFPDGVPGPRHLLAMMHMANISLRKMIWTDLRTMLIDRKSKSPKPSSSCSEVPIDAINQQPSVAVNG
;
A
#
# COMPACT_ATOMS: atom_id res chain seq x y z
N MET A 1 -43.07 27.86 16.66
CA MET A 1 -43.41 26.42 16.66
C MET A 1 -43.45 25.94 15.21
N LEU A 2 -42.50 25.11 14.79
CA LEU A 2 -42.58 24.28 13.60
C LEU A 2 -41.94 22.93 13.96
N SER A 3 -42.53 21.83 13.49
CA SER A 3 -42.22 20.49 13.99
C SER A 3 -40.96 19.90 13.35
N GLN A 4 -40.04 19.37 14.16
CA GLN A 4 -39.01 18.47 13.66
C GLN A 4 -39.62 17.07 13.49
N SER A 5 -39.78 16.61 12.25
CA SER A 5 -40.11 15.23 11.94
C SER A 5 -38.85 14.36 12.00
N SER A 6 -38.60 13.72 13.13
CA SER A 6 -37.54 12.71 13.26
C SER A 6 -37.91 11.46 12.48
N PHE A 7 -37.26 11.23 11.33
CA PHE A 7 -37.28 9.94 10.66
C PHE A 7 -36.23 9.00 11.31
N PRO A 8 -36.51 7.70 11.46
CA PRO A 8 -35.59 6.77 12.09
C PRO A 8 -34.50 6.33 11.10
N ASP A 9 -33.24 6.42 11.51
CA ASP A 9 -32.14 5.73 10.83
C ASP A 9 -32.45 4.22 10.78
N ARG A 10 -32.55 3.69 9.56
CA ARG A 10 -32.58 2.24 9.31
C ARG A 10 -31.24 1.85 8.69
N PRO A 11 -30.39 1.08 9.39
CA PRO A 11 -29.12 0.63 8.82
C PRO A 11 -29.40 -0.26 7.60
N VAL A 12 -28.62 -0.06 6.54
CA VAL A 12 -28.71 -0.87 5.31
C VAL A 12 -28.39 -2.33 5.65
N PRO A 13 -29.29 -3.29 5.40
CA PRO A 13 -29.07 -4.68 5.78
C PRO A 13 -27.96 -5.30 4.91
N PRO A 14 -26.94 -5.96 5.49
CA PRO A 14 -25.89 -6.60 4.71
C PRO A 14 -26.43 -7.81 3.95
N ILE A 15 -26.15 -7.88 2.64
CA ILE A 15 -26.47 -9.07 1.83
C ILE A 15 -25.46 -10.17 2.15
N ILE A 16 -25.96 -11.34 2.57
CA ILE A 16 -25.14 -12.48 2.98
C ILE A 16 -24.65 -13.22 1.73
N ILE A 17 -23.40 -12.99 1.33
CA ILE A 17 -22.75 -13.72 0.23
C ILE A 17 -22.39 -15.13 0.70
N THR A 18 -23.24 -16.11 0.38
CA THR A 18 -22.96 -17.53 0.66
C THR A 18 -22.50 -18.25 -0.61
N ALA A 19 -21.26 -18.73 -0.65
CA ALA A 19 -20.78 -19.57 -1.76
C ALA A 19 -21.63 -20.86 -1.86
N SER A 20 -22.10 -21.20 -3.06
CA SER A 20 -23.10 -22.25 -3.27
C SER A 20 -22.51 -23.67 -3.14
N ASP A 21 -23.12 -24.49 -2.27
CA ASP A 21 -22.66 -25.85 -2.01
C ASP A 21 -22.98 -26.80 -3.18
N SER A 22 -21.92 -27.30 -3.83
CA SER A 22 -21.99 -28.31 -4.89
C SER A 22 -21.06 -29.51 -4.65
N MET A 23 -21.03 -30.00 -3.40
CA MET A 23 -20.42 -31.29 -3.07
C MET A 23 -21.43 -32.22 -2.40
N GLN A 24 -21.85 -33.27 -3.11
CA GLN A 24 -22.69 -34.32 -2.54
C GLN A 24 -21.88 -35.18 -1.55
N SER A 25 -22.43 -35.38 -0.36
CA SER A 25 -21.88 -36.28 0.65
C SER A 25 -21.98 -37.74 0.20
N ILE A 26 -20.89 -38.50 0.35
CA ILE A 26 -20.88 -39.96 0.22
C ILE A 26 -20.68 -40.54 1.62
N ALA A 27 -21.70 -41.22 2.13
CA ALA A 27 -21.64 -41.91 3.42
C ALA A 27 -20.76 -43.18 3.34
N PRO A 28 -19.97 -43.50 4.39
CA PRO A 28 -19.17 -44.71 4.43
C PRO A 28 -20.02 -45.93 4.83
N ILE A 29 -19.82 -47.06 4.13
CA ILE A 29 -20.27 -48.39 4.58
C ILE A 29 -19.04 -49.30 4.63
N SER A 30 -18.89 -50.03 5.74
CA SER A 30 -17.76 -50.91 6.01
C SER A 30 -18.14 -52.37 5.80
N SER A 31 -17.42 -53.07 4.91
CA SER A 31 -16.97 -54.46 5.13
C SER A 31 -16.01 -54.94 4.03
N THR A 32 -15.04 -55.76 4.43
CA THR A 32 -14.09 -56.49 3.57
C THR A 32 -14.38 -58.01 3.67
N PRO A 33 -13.66 -58.89 2.96
CA PRO A 33 -13.41 -58.89 1.51
C PRO A 33 -13.68 -60.28 0.87
N GLU A 34 -14.00 -60.37 -0.42
CA GLU A 34 -13.84 -61.66 -1.12
C GLU A 34 -13.49 -61.55 -2.63
N LYS A 35 -12.83 -62.60 -3.15
CA LYS A 35 -12.29 -62.67 -4.53
C LYS A 35 -13.08 -63.68 -5.38
N LYS A 36 -13.70 -63.26 -6.50
CA LYS A 36 -13.79 -64.07 -7.73
C LYS A 36 -14.28 -63.31 -8.98
N LYS A 37 -13.56 -63.57 -10.09
CA LYS A 37 -13.97 -63.64 -11.52
C LYS A 37 -14.88 -62.54 -12.13
N ARG A 38 -14.35 -61.86 -13.17
CA ARG A 38 -15.11 -61.12 -14.21
C ARG A 38 -16.07 -62.04 -14.98
N PRO A 39 -17.25 -61.51 -15.39
CA PRO A 39 -17.89 -61.84 -16.66
C PRO A 39 -17.99 -60.63 -17.62
N ARG A 40 -18.53 -60.85 -18.83
CA ARG A 40 -18.52 -59.87 -19.94
C ARG A 40 -19.69 -58.86 -19.89
N ARG A 41 -19.33 -57.58 -20.03
CA ARG A 41 -19.98 -56.52 -20.84
C ARG A 41 -21.38 -56.84 -21.41
N VAL A 42 -22.43 -56.31 -20.79
CA VAL A 42 -23.75 -56.09 -21.41
C VAL A 42 -23.97 -54.58 -21.54
N ARG A 43 -24.39 -54.11 -22.72
CA ARG A 43 -24.82 -52.72 -22.93
C ARG A 43 -26.24 -52.55 -22.36
N LYS A 44 -26.43 -51.64 -21.41
CA LYS A 44 -27.74 -51.05 -21.09
C LYS A 44 -27.74 -49.59 -21.55
N ALA A 45 -28.87 -49.10 -22.04
CA ALA A 45 -28.94 -47.83 -22.75
C ALA A 45 -28.59 -46.62 -21.85
N LYS A 46 -27.96 -45.60 -22.44
CA LYS A 46 -27.96 -44.25 -21.85
C LYS A 46 -29.35 -43.65 -22.04
N SER A 47 -29.98 -43.19 -20.96
CA SER A 47 -30.85 -42.03 -21.07
C SER A 47 -30.02 -40.82 -21.47
N LEU A 48 -30.51 -39.98 -22.38
CA LEU A 48 -30.01 -38.62 -22.52
C LEU A 48 -30.72 -37.78 -21.47
N ASP A 49 -30.17 -37.78 -20.25
CA ASP A 49 -30.32 -36.63 -19.37
C ASP A 49 -29.18 -35.66 -19.69
N SER A 50 -29.48 -34.61 -20.44
CA SER A 50 -28.54 -33.54 -20.76
C SER A 50 -28.49 -32.47 -19.66
N GLY A 51 -28.56 -32.90 -18.40
CA GLY A 51 -28.23 -32.10 -17.22
C GLY A 51 -26.89 -31.40 -17.41
N THR A 52 -26.96 -30.13 -17.80
CA THR A 52 -25.78 -29.30 -18.02
C THR A 52 -25.18 -29.04 -16.65
N LYS A 53 -24.07 -29.73 -16.32
CA LYS A 53 -23.41 -29.54 -15.02
C LYS A 53 -23.21 -28.04 -14.81
N PRO A 54 -23.66 -27.46 -13.67
CA PRO A 54 -23.52 -26.03 -13.44
C PRO A 54 -22.04 -25.68 -13.60
N LYS A 55 -21.75 -24.67 -14.43
CA LYS A 55 -20.39 -24.11 -14.50
C LYS A 55 -20.05 -23.70 -13.08
N LYS A 56 -18.93 -24.21 -12.54
CA LYS A 56 -18.43 -23.76 -11.24
C LYS A 56 -18.26 -22.23 -11.34
N SER A 57 -19.06 -21.49 -10.57
CA SER A 57 -18.96 -20.03 -10.49
C SER A 57 -17.55 -19.64 -10.05
N VAL A 58 -17.02 -18.55 -10.60
CA VAL A 58 -15.71 -18.02 -10.23
C VAL A 58 -15.94 -17.01 -9.11
N LEU A 59 -14.97 -16.84 -8.19
CA LEU A 59 -15.06 -15.80 -7.15
C LEU A 59 -15.30 -14.40 -7.74
N LEU A 60 -14.81 -14.13 -8.95
CA LEU A 60 -15.11 -12.92 -9.70
C LEU A 60 -16.61 -12.69 -9.86
N ASP A 61 -17.38 -13.70 -10.27
CA ASP A 61 -18.82 -13.56 -10.48
C ASP A 61 -19.56 -13.49 -9.13
N GLU A 62 -19.24 -14.42 -8.22
CA GLU A 62 -19.84 -14.49 -6.87
C GLU A 62 -19.68 -13.19 -6.06
N LEU A 63 -18.53 -12.51 -6.18
CA LEU A 63 -18.25 -11.26 -5.48
C LEU A 63 -18.63 -10.03 -6.29
N GLY A 64 -18.40 -10.04 -7.61
CA GLY A 64 -18.64 -8.90 -8.48
C GLY A 64 -20.12 -8.57 -8.57
N ASP A 65 -20.97 -9.58 -8.79
CA ASP A 65 -22.42 -9.38 -8.89
C ASP A 65 -23.00 -9.01 -7.52
N ALA A 66 -22.66 -9.76 -6.46
CA ALA A 66 -23.21 -9.52 -5.13
C ALA A 66 -22.77 -8.20 -4.46
N LEU A 67 -21.66 -7.58 -4.87
CA LEU A 67 -21.27 -6.23 -4.43
C LEU A 67 -21.96 -5.13 -5.25
N VAL A 68 -22.31 -5.40 -6.51
CA VAL A 68 -23.10 -4.49 -7.36
C VAL A 68 -24.58 -4.51 -6.96
N ASP A 69 -25.13 -5.70 -6.67
CA ASP A 69 -26.53 -5.90 -6.27
C ASP A 69 -26.89 -5.19 -4.95
N GLN A 70 -25.92 -4.94 -4.06
CA GLN A 70 -26.11 -4.17 -2.82
C GLN A 70 -26.62 -2.73 -3.06
N PHE A 71 -26.52 -2.21 -4.28
CA PHE A 71 -27.02 -0.88 -4.66
C PHE A 71 -28.28 -0.91 -5.54
N TYR A 72 -28.76 -2.09 -5.94
CA TYR A 72 -30.03 -2.22 -6.68
C TYR A 72 -31.25 -2.41 -5.75
N ILE A 73 -31.06 -2.31 -4.43
CA ILE A 73 -32.16 -2.27 -3.44
C ILE A 73 -33.03 -1.04 -3.74
N PRO A 74 -34.30 -1.19 -4.17
CA PRO A 74 -35.10 -0.02 -4.54
C PRO A 74 -35.42 0.84 -3.33
N SER A 75 -35.22 2.16 -3.44
CA SER A 75 -35.83 3.10 -2.50
C SER A 75 -37.33 2.91 -2.52
N LEU A 76 -37.92 2.68 -1.34
CA LEU A 76 -39.35 2.46 -1.19
C LEU A 76 -40.17 3.78 -1.20
N ASP A 77 -39.49 4.93 -1.28
CA ASP A 77 -40.09 6.26 -1.39
C ASP A 77 -40.29 6.67 -2.86
N HIS A 78 -41.51 6.42 -3.35
CA HIS A 78 -41.95 6.68 -4.72
C HIS A 78 -42.15 8.18 -5.06
N ARG A 79 -41.41 9.10 -4.42
CA ARG A 79 -41.76 10.53 -4.35
C ARG A 79 -40.65 11.58 -4.55
N LEU A 80 -39.42 11.19 -4.84
CA LEU A 80 -38.40 12.13 -5.36
C LEU A 80 -37.69 11.50 -6.56
N GLU A 81 -37.63 12.22 -7.68
CA GLU A 81 -36.97 11.79 -8.91
C GLU A 81 -35.44 12.01 -8.82
N THR A 82 -34.79 11.36 -7.85
CA THR A 82 -33.35 11.15 -7.92
C THR A 82 -33.06 10.06 -8.95
N PRO A 83 -32.23 10.30 -9.99
CA PRO A 83 -31.90 9.26 -10.95
C PRO A 83 -31.14 8.12 -10.26
N ASN A 84 -31.55 6.87 -10.50
CA ASN A 84 -30.90 5.67 -9.96
C ASN A 84 -29.52 5.48 -10.60
N VAL A 85 -28.50 6.14 -10.07
CA VAL A 85 -27.10 5.94 -10.47
C VAL A 85 -26.61 4.61 -9.87
N SER A 86 -26.48 3.59 -10.71
CA SER A 86 -25.86 2.31 -10.34
C SER A 86 -24.44 2.53 -9.82
N VAL A 87 -23.92 1.68 -8.92
CA VAL A 87 -22.48 1.69 -8.56
C VAL A 87 -21.60 1.55 -9.79
N VAL A 88 -21.99 0.65 -10.70
CA VAL A 88 -21.26 0.44 -11.95
C VAL A 88 -21.19 1.76 -12.73
N ASP A 89 -22.28 2.51 -12.77
CA ASP A 89 -22.33 3.82 -13.44
C ASP A 89 -21.67 4.93 -12.62
N HIS A 90 -21.65 4.91 -11.29
CA HIS A 90 -20.89 5.87 -10.49
C HIS A 90 -19.37 5.67 -10.66
N LEU A 91 -18.92 4.40 -10.63
CA LEU A 91 -17.53 4.03 -10.86
C LEU A 91 -17.11 4.32 -12.31
N ARG A 92 -18.01 4.18 -13.31
CA ARG A 92 -17.77 4.49 -14.74
C ARG A 92 -17.90 5.97 -15.12
N THR A 93 -18.92 6.69 -14.65
CA THR A 93 -19.05 8.15 -14.90
C THR A 93 -17.97 8.93 -14.16
N SER A 94 -17.42 8.38 -13.07
CA SER A 94 -16.15 8.82 -12.48
C SER A 94 -14.94 8.72 -13.42
N LEU A 95 -15.03 8.01 -14.55
CA LEU A 95 -13.98 7.95 -15.60
C LEU A 95 -14.20 9.00 -16.71
N HIS A 96 -15.40 9.60 -16.77
CA HIS A 96 -15.82 10.53 -17.83
C HIS A 96 -16.11 11.96 -17.35
N ALA A 97 -15.91 12.25 -16.06
CA ALA A 97 -16.08 13.59 -15.48
C ALA A 97 -14.92 14.56 -15.80
N ALA A 98 -14.60 14.71 -17.09
CA ALA A 98 -13.77 15.78 -17.63
C ALA A 98 -14.63 16.62 -18.60
N PRO A 99 -14.54 17.97 -18.58
CA PRO A 99 -15.35 18.81 -19.45
C PRO A 99 -14.92 18.68 -20.92
N ASN A 100 -15.88 18.76 -21.84
CA ASN A 100 -15.63 18.70 -23.28
C ASN A 100 -14.61 19.76 -23.73
N SER A 101 -13.61 19.32 -24.51
CA SER A 101 -12.80 20.18 -25.38
C SER A 101 -12.71 19.51 -26.75
N ASP A 102 -13.38 20.08 -27.75
CA ASP A 102 -13.53 19.47 -29.07
C ASP A 102 -12.19 19.41 -29.84
N ALA A 103 -11.71 18.20 -30.13
CA ALA A 103 -10.68 17.96 -31.14
C ALA A 103 -10.78 16.55 -31.75
N SER A 104 -11.15 16.53 -33.02
CA SER A 104 -11.13 15.41 -33.99
C SER A 104 -10.23 14.20 -33.70
N SER A 105 -10.88 13.05 -33.65
CA SER A 105 -10.43 11.74 -34.16
C SER A 105 -9.21 11.70 -35.10
N ILE A 106 -8.25 10.82 -34.79
CA ILE A 106 -7.45 10.06 -35.77
C ILE A 106 -7.44 8.60 -35.34
N SER A 107 -7.58 7.68 -36.31
CA SER A 107 -7.51 6.23 -36.10
C SER A 107 -6.16 5.70 -36.54
N SER A 108 -5.65 4.66 -35.88
CA SER A 108 -4.60 3.79 -36.43
C SER A 108 -4.64 2.41 -35.77
N SER A 109 -4.21 1.40 -36.51
CA SER A 109 -4.49 -0.02 -36.23
C SER A 109 -3.23 -0.85 -36.02
N ARG A 110 -3.36 -1.92 -35.21
CA ARG A 110 -2.63 -3.21 -35.30
C ARG A 110 -1.13 -3.19 -35.63
N ALA A 111 -0.34 -3.74 -34.70
CA ALA A 111 0.55 -4.84 -35.04
C ALA A 111 0.63 -5.84 -33.87
N LEU A 112 0.60 -7.14 -34.17
CA LEU A 112 0.91 -8.22 -33.22
C LEU A 112 2.20 -8.87 -33.69
N THR A 113 3.17 -9.02 -32.78
CA THR A 113 4.32 -9.93 -32.97
C THR A 113 4.52 -10.72 -31.68
N ALA A 114 4.07 -11.97 -31.70
CA ALA A 114 4.40 -12.93 -30.65
C ALA A 114 5.78 -13.54 -30.92
N VAL A 115 6.57 -13.75 -29.87
CA VAL A 115 7.75 -14.62 -29.90
C VAL A 115 7.67 -15.52 -28.68
N GLU A 116 7.47 -16.81 -28.92
CA GLU A 116 7.50 -17.83 -27.87
C GLU A 116 8.94 -18.14 -27.46
N SER A 117 9.17 -18.35 -26.16
CA SER A 117 10.33 -19.14 -25.70
C SER A 117 9.97 -19.88 -24.41
N HIS A 118 9.49 -21.11 -24.56
CA HIS A 118 9.35 -22.06 -23.45
C HIS A 118 10.74 -22.50 -22.96
N VAL A 119 11.04 -22.26 -21.68
CA VAL A 119 11.89 -23.16 -20.89
C VAL A 119 11.23 -23.36 -19.53
N GLU A 120 10.74 -24.57 -19.29
CA GLU A 120 10.12 -24.97 -18.03
C GLU A 120 11.12 -25.79 -17.20
N SER A 121 11.42 -25.36 -15.98
CA SER A 121 12.24 -26.14 -15.03
C SER A 121 11.83 -25.86 -13.58
N THR A 122 11.04 -26.76 -13.00
CA THR A 122 10.67 -26.76 -11.58
C THR A 122 11.61 -27.65 -10.77
N PRO A 123 12.06 -27.19 -9.59
CA PRO A 123 12.37 -28.05 -8.46
C PRO A 123 11.22 -28.02 -7.41
N PRO A 124 11.03 -29.07 -6.60
CA PRO A 124 9.81 -29.23 -5.80
C PRO A 124 9.93 -28.82 -4.32
N THR A 125 8.76 -28.53 -3.74
CA THR A 125 8.33 -28.80 -2.34
C THR A 125 9.13 -28.29 -1.13
N SER A 126 8.36 -27.62 -0.25
CA SER A 126 8.38 -27.73 1.23
C SER A 126 9.59 -27.21 2.03
N LEU A 127 9.30 -26.48 3.11
CA LEU A 127 9.59 -26.95 4.46
C LEU A 127 8.59 -26.35 5.47
N ASP A 128 8.28 -27.10 6.51
CA ASP A 128 7.21 -26.82 7.48
C ASP A 128 7.68 -26.01 8.71
N ASP A 129 6.74 -25.78 9.62
CA ASP A 129 6.89 -25.15 10.94
C ASP A 129 8.10 -25.65 11.75
N ARG A 130 8.54 -24.78 12.69
CA ARG A 130 9.03 -25.28 13.98
C ARG A 130 8.55 -24.43 15.15
N ASP A 131 7.45 -24.90 15.74
CA ASP A 131 7.09 -24.62 17.12
C ASP A 131 8.23 -25.08 18.05
N THR A 132 8.55 -24.30 19.08
CA THR A 132 9.37 -24.76 20.21
C THR A 132 8.93 -24.04 21.48
N ARG A 133 8.05 -24.71 22.23
CA ARG A 133 7.98 -24.52 23.68
C ARG A 133 9.24 -25.09 24.30
N ASP A 134 9.75 -24.45 25.34
CA ASP A 134 10.44 -25.16 26.41
C ASP A 134 10.12 -24.51 27.77
N HIS A 135 9.98 -25.33 28.80
CA HIS A 135 9.74 -24.90 30.18
C HIS A 135 10.92 -25.32 31.06
N ALA A 136 11.53 -24.37 31.79
CA ALA A 136 12.06 -24.63 33.13
C ALA A 136 12.37 -23.34 33.91
N LEU A 137 11.87 -23.30 35.15
CA LEU A 137 12.58 -22.94 36.39
C LEU A 137 13.90 -22.11 36.25
N GLY A 138 14.08 -20.93 36.83
CA GLY A 138 13.28 -20.17 37.80
C GLY A 138 14.01 -19.97 39.13
N ILE A 139 14.24 -18.71 39.53
CA ILE A 139 14.69 -18.28 40.87
C ILE A 139 14.08 -16.90 41.14
N SER A 140 13.68 -16.64 42.39
CA SER A 140 13.12 -15.36 42.83
C SER A 140 14.15 -14.56 43.63
N ILE A 141 14.32 -13.27 43.31
CA ILE A 141 14.91 -12.28 44.22
C ILE A 141 14.02 -11.04 44.21
N SER A 142 13.54 -10.66 45.39
CA SER A 142 12.73 -9.45 45.61
C SER A 142 13.63 -8.22 45.75
N ALA A 143 13.35 -7.16 45.00
CA ALA A 143 13.87 -5.81 45.26
C ALA A 143 12.97 -4.74 44.60
N SER A 144 12.05 -4.16 45.37
CA SER A 144 11.51 -2.84 45.02
C SER A 144 12.56 -1.77 45.31
N PRO A 145 12.66 -0.73 44.48
CA PRO A 145 12.53 0.60 45.06
C PRO A 145 11.75 1.61 44.21
N THR A 146 10.92 2.39 44.93
CA THR A 146 10.72 3.84 44.75
C THR A 146 10.24 4.36 43.39
N VAL A 147 8.95 4.69 43.34
CA VAL A 147 8.36 5.65 42.40
C VAL A 147 9.13 6.98 42.44
N ILE A 148 9.63 7.43 41.28
CA ILE A 148 10.02 8.83 41.07
C ILE A 148 9.15 9.37 39.92
N SER A 149 8.10 10.10 40.28
CA SER A 149 7.19 10.75 39.33
C SER A 149 7.90 11.87 38.58
N ARG A 150 8.50 11.54 37.44
CA ARG A 150 9.09 12.55 36.54
C ARG A 150 7.99 13.05 35.62
N THR A 151 7.51 14.26 35.87
CA THR A 151 6.57 14.97 35.00
C THR A 151 7.19 15.19 33.63
N GLU A 152 6.78 14.38 32.64
CA GLU A 152 7.04 14.68 31.24
C GLU A 152 6.23 15.92 30.86
N SER A 153 6.94 17.01 30.57
CA SER A 153 6.33 18.26 30.13
C SER A 153 5.66 18.04 28.78
N LYS A 154 4.32 18.04 28.76
CA LYS A 154 3.57 18.26 27.51
C LYS A 154 4.07 19.56 26.87
N SER A 155 4.81 19.43 25.78
CA SER A 155 5.09 20.57 24.91
C SER A 155 3.80 20.90 24.16
N GLU A 156 3.03 21.85 24.67
CA GLU A 156 1.91 22.42 23.93
C GLU A 156 2.41 22.98 22.59
N PRO A 157 1.63 22.88 21.50
CA PRO A 157 1.97 23.56 20.26
C PRO A 157 1.98 25.07 20.52
N PRO A 158 2.97 25.83 20.00
CA PRO A 158 3.01 27.27 20.19
C PRO A 158 1.75 27.92 19.59
N PRO A 159 1.19 28.96 20.23
CA PRO A 159 -0.07 29.56 19.81
C PRO A 159 0.01 30.06 18.37
N ALA A 160 -0.96 29.64 17.55
CA ALA A 160 -1.00 29.94 16.13
C ALA A 160 -1.12 31.46 15.89
N ASN A 161 0.00 32.09 15.54
CA ASN A 161 0.07 33.52 15.28
C ASN A 161 -0.66 33.84 13.95
N LYS A 162 -1.91 34.31 14.03
CA LYS A 162 -2.86 34.47 12.90
C LYS A 162 -2.51 35.62 11.94
N ASN A 163 -1.27 35.67 11.46
CA ASN A 163 -0.82 36.61 10.43
C ASN A 163 -1.21 36.14 9.03
N ARG A 164 -2.42 36.51 8.61
CA ARG A 164 -2.89 37.00 7.28
C ARG A 164 -2.36 36.46 5.93
N ASP A 165 -1.38 35.58 5.87
CA ASP A 165 -0.66 35.18 4.65
C ASP A 165 -1.12 33.81 4.07
N GLN A 166 -2.33 33.38 4.45
CA GLN A 166 -2.88 32.05 4.14
C GLN A 166 -3.58 31.95 2.78
N GLY A 167 -3.64 33.03 1.98
CA GLY A 167 -4.55 33.16 0.82
C GLY A 167 -4.49 32.06 -0.23
N ASN A 168 -3.35 31.36 -0.34
CA ASN A 168 -3.12 30.25 -1.27
C ASN A 168 -2.79 28.91 -0.59
N VAL A 169 -2.78 28.79 0.75
CA VAL A 169 -2.43 27.52 1.43
C VAL A 169 -3.47 27.09 2.45
N PHE A 170 -3.98 25.89 2.22
CA PHE A 170 -5.15 25.32 2.88
C PHE A 170 -4.81 23.98 3.54
N CYS A 171 -5.60 23.60 4.53
CA CYS A 171 -5.61 22.27 5.15
C CYS A 171 -6.94 21.55 4.80
N LEU A 172 -7.18 20.36 5.37
CA LEU A 172 -8.42 19.59 5.08
C LEU A 172 -9.65 20.17 5.82
N GLU A 173 -9.44 21.10 6.76
CA GLU A 173 -10.48 21.84 7.48
C GLU A 173 -10.97 23.09 6.71
N ASP A 174 -10.31 23.49 5.61
CA ASP A 174 -10.61 24.70 4.84
C ASP A 174 -11.73 24.47 3.80
N PHE A 175 -12.97 24.33 4.29
CA PHE A 175 -14.18 24.04 3.50
C PHE A 175 -14.32 24.88 2.21
N SER A 176 -13.92 26.17 2.22
CA SER A 176 -14.01 27.07 1.06
C SER A 176 -13.07 26.75 -0.12
N THR A 177 -12.13 25.82 0.08
CA THR A 177 -11.20 25.35 -0.95
C THR A 177 -11.21 23.83 -1.10
N MET A 178 -11.78 23.10 -0.14
CA MET A 178 -11.97 21.63 -0.21
C MET A 178 -12.55 21.16 -1.55
N THR A 179 -13.60 21.81 -2.08
CA THR A 179 -14.18 21.44 -3.40
C THR A 179 -13.18 21.55 -4.56
N ALA A 180 -12.27 22.54 -4.51
CA ALA A 180 -11.23 22.70 -5.52
C ALA A 180 -10.13 21.63 -5.37
N ILE A 181 -9.69 21.34 -4.14
CA ILE A 181 -8.73 20.27 -3.84
C ILE A 181 -9.30 18.92 -4.30
N GLN A 182 -10.52 18.58 -3.89
CA GLN A 182 -11.23 17.36 -4.27
C GLN A 182 -11.35 17.22 -5.80
N ARG A 183 -11.69 18.29 -6.53
CA ARG A 183 -11.73 18.30 -8.00
C ARG A 183 -10.36 17.99 -8.61
N LEU A 184 -9.32 18.70 -8.19
CA LEU A 184 -7.96 18.49 -8.70
C LEU A 184 -7.44 17.09 -8.36
N THR A 185 -7.89 16.50 -7.25
CA THR A 185 -7.59 15.11 -6.85
C THR A 185 -8.28 14.10 -7.75
N ALA A 186 -9.58 14.29 -8.04
CA ALA A 186 -10.35 13.45 -8.94
C ALA A 186 -9.87 13.49 -10.40
N GLN A 187 -9.11 14.52 -10.78
CA GLN A 187 -8.61 14.74 -12.14
C GLN A 187 -7.12 14.42 -12.31
N TYR A 188 -6.28 14.67 -11.29
CA TYR A 188 -4.81 14.56 -11.38
C TYR A 188 -4.19 13.69 -10.26
N GLY A 189 -4.98 13.21 -9.30
CA GLY A 189 -4.50 12.40 -8.19
C GLY A 189 -4.02 11.02 -8.61
N ARG A 190 -2.84 10.63 -8.12
CA ARG A 190 -2.16 9.33 -8.35
C ARG A 190 -2.05 8.53 -7.05
N VAL A 191 -1.43 7.34 -7.06
CA VAL A 191 -1.18 6.59 -5.81
C VAL A 191 -0.34 7.41 -4.83
N ALA A 192 0.76 8.03 -5.28
CA ALA A 192 1.68 8.84 -4.47
C ALA A 192 1.03 9.94 -3.62
N HIS A 193 -0.16 10.38 -3.99
CA HIS A 193 -1.00 11.32 -3.23
C HIS A 193 -1.69 10.66 -2.02
N MET A 194 -1.06 9.64 -1.41
CA MET A 194 -1.54 8.97 -0.19
C MET A 194 -1.80 9.98 0.94
N GLY A 195 -0.93 10.99 1.08
CA GLY A 195 -1.02 12.04 2.09
C GLY A 195 -2.25 12.94 2.04
N MET A 196 -3.11 12.79 1.03
CA MET A 196 -4.30 13.61 0.89
C MET A 196 -5.43 13.30 1.87
N LEU A 197 -5.32 12.19 2.61
CA LEU A 197 -6.21 11.81 3.71
C LEU A 197 -5.56 12.07 5.08
N ASP A 198 -4.43 12.78 5.14
CA ASP A 198 -3.67 13.06 6.37
C ASP A 198 -3.65 14.56 6.66
N HIS A 199 -4.34 14.96 7.74
CA HIS A 199 -4.46 16.35 8.23
C HIS A 199 -3.13 17.04 8.52
N SER A 200 -2.01 16.32 8.59
CA SER A 200 -0.67 16.91 8.68
C SER A 200 -0.04 17.31 7.35
N TYR A 201 -0.72 17.08 6.21
CA TYR A 201 -0.40 17.70 4.91
C TYR A 201 -1.11 19.04 4.72
N ARG A 202 -0.52 19.90 3.87
CA ARG A 202 -1.08 21.19 3.44
C ARG A 202 -1.17 21.23 1.92
N PHE A 203 -2.09 22.02 1.40
CA PHE A 203 -2.32 22.21 -0.03
C PHE A 203 -1.99 23.63 -0.43
N PHE A 204 -0.97 23.83 -1.25
CA PHE A 204 -0.83 25.09 -1.98
C PHE A 204 -1.72 25.00 -3.22
N VAL A 205 -2.58 25.98 -3.42
CA VAL A 205 -3.45 26.09 -4.59
C VAL A 205 -3.11 27.41 -5.30
N ASN A 206 -2.92 27.36 -6.61
CA ASN A 206 -2.55 28.55 -7.39
C ASN A 206 -3.65 29.62 -7.40
N LYS A 207 -3.29 30.87 -7.73
CA LYS A 207 -4.21 32.02 -7.79
C LYS A 207 -5.46 31.74 -8.65
N ALA A 208 -5.33 30.92 -9.70
CA ALA A 208 -6.43 30.54 -10.61
C ALA A 208 -7.30 29.35 -10.12
N ARG A 209 -6.95 28.67 -9.02
CA ARG A 209 -7.62 27.43 -8.52
C ARG A 209 -7.69 26.28 -9.54
N THR A 210 -6.73 26.22 -10.46
CA THR A 210 -6.56 25.20 -11.52
C THR A 210 -5.44 24.20 -11.25
N ALA A 211 -4.60 24.45 -10.25
CA ALA A 211 -3.39 23.69 -10.00
C ALA A 211 -3.07 23.66 -8.49
N ALA A 212 -2.58 22.54 -7.96
CA ALA A 212 -2.23 22.41 -6.55
C ALA A 212 -1.00 21.53 -6.27
N LEU A 213 -0.43 21.68 -5.06
CA LEU A 213 0.64 20.85 -4.51
C LEU A 213 0.22 20.35 -3.11
N SER A 214 0.23 19.03 -2.89
CA SER A 214 0.11 18.45 -1.54
C SER A 214 1.50 18.36 -0.90
N PHE A 215 1.71 18.91 0.29
CA PHE A 215 3.03 18.99 0.89
C PHE A 215 3.08 18.95 2.42
N LYS A 216 4.24 18.51 2.94
CA LYS A 216 4.65 18.68 4.36
C LYS A 216 5.85 19.65 4.43
N VAL A 217 6.02 20.33 5.57
CA VAL A 217 7.21 21.15 5.86
C VAL A 217 8.02 20.49 6.95
N GLN A 218 9.29 20.18 6.67
CA GLN A 218 10.22 19.59 7.64
C GLN A 218 11.62 20.21 7.48
N ASN A 219 12.29 20.54 8.58
CA ASN A 219 13.67 21.09 8.59
C ASN A 219 13.93 22.29 7.64
N ARG A 220 12.92 23.16 7.43
CA ARG A 220 12.91 24.26 6.42
C ARG A 220 13.02 23.78 4.95
N VAL A 221 12.49 22.60 4.68
CA VAL A 221 12.29 22.04 3.34
C VAL A 221 10.81 21.74 3.18
N VAL A 222 10.22 22.18 2.08
CA VAL A 222 8.95 21.65 1.61
C VAL A 222 9.21 20.29 0.97
N ILE A 223 8.43 19.28 1.35
CA ILE A 223 8.38 18.01 0.63
C ILE A 223 6.99 17.88 0.02
N VAL A 224 6.93 17.93 -1.31
CA VAL A 224 5.72 17.65 -2.09
C VAL A 224 5.52 16.13 -2.14
N GLY A 225 4.29 15.67 -1.88
CA GLY A 225 3.91 14.26 -1.99
C GLY A 225 3.27 13.97 -3.33
N GLY A 226 3.96 13.21 -4.18
CA GLY A 226 3.53 12.92 -5.55
C GLY A 226 3.88 14.00 -6.56
N ASP A 227 3.18 13.94 -7.71
CA ASP A 227 3.27 14.91 -8.80
C ASP A 227 2.52 16.21 -8.45
N PRO A 228 2.70 17.30 -9.21
CA PRO A 228 1.79 18.43 -9.19
C PRO A 228 0.35 18.03 -9.59
N LEU A 229 -0.65 18.49 -8.82
CA LEU A 229 -2.08 18.27 -9.10
C LEU A 229 -2.58 19.32 -10.10
N CYS A 230 -2.15 19.20 -11.36
CA CYS A 230 -2.53 20.09 -12.45
C CYS A 230 -2.48 19.37 -13.80
N ASP A 231 -2.87 20.09 -14.86
CA ASP A 231 -2.62 19.69 -16.24
C ASP A 231 -1.13 19.29 -16.44
N PRO A 232 -0.84 18.13 -17.07
CA PRO A 232 0.53 17.62 -17.21
C PRO A 232 1.39 18.42 -18.21
N ASN A 233 0.82 19.40 -18.92
CA ASN A 233 1.57 20.33 -19.76
C ASN A 233 2.67 21.06 -18.95
N PRO A 234 3.95 21.02 -19.38
CA PRO A 234 5.04 21.72 -18.73
C PRO A 234 4.81 23.21 -18.43
N VAL A 235 3.97 23.89 -19.21
CA VAL A 235 3.58 25.30 -18.94
C VAL A 235 2.73 25.42 -17.67
N ALA A 236 1.75 24.53 -17.47
CA ALA A 236 0.88 24.56 -16.29
C ALA A 236 1.66 24.19 -15.02
N ILE A 237 2.51 23.17 -15.12
CA ILE A 237 3.43 22.75 -14.06
C ILE A 237 4.36 23.92 -13.66
N ARG A 238 5.04 24.54 -14.62
CA ARG A 238 5.97 25.64 -14.33
C ARG A 238 5.27 26.80 -13.63
N ASN A 239 4.13 27.25 -14.15
CA ASN A 239 3.38 28.38 -13.56
C ASN A 239 2.97 28.10 -12.10
N LEU A 240 2.59 26.85 -11.76
CA LEU A 240 2.31 26.43 -10.38
C LEU A 240 3.57 26.45 -9.50
N LEU A 241 4.70 25.97 -10.02
CA LEU A 241 5.97 25.93 -9.27
C LEU A 241 6.59 27.32 -9.08
N ASP A 242 6.39 28.25 -10.02
CA ASP A 242 6.81 29.65 -9.93
C ASP A 242 6.00 30.40 -8.86
N GLU A 243 4.65 30.31 -8.89
CA GLU A 243 3.79 30.83 -7.81
C GLU A 243 4.16 30.24 -6.45
N PHE A 244 4.57 28.96 -6.41
CA PHE A 244 4.99 28.31 -5.17
C PHE A 244 6.39 28.73 -4.73
N ALA A 245 7.28 29.11 -5.65
CA ALA A 245 8.59 29.69 -5.32
C ALA A 245 8.44 31.06 -4.64
N GLU A 246 7.52 31.92 -5.10
CA GLU A 246 7.17 33.18 -4.42
C GLU A 246 6.75 32.96 -2.96
N TYR A 247 5.98 31.91 -2.69
CA TYR A 247 5.54 31.54 -1.34
C TYR A 247 6.67 30.94 -0.50
N ARG A 248 7.45 29.98 -1.05
CA ARG A 248 8.60 29.37 -0.34
C ARG A 248 9.69 30.39 0.00
N ALA A 249 9.96 31.35 -0.87
CA ALA A 249 10.99 32.37 -0.67
C ALA A 249 10.75 33.19 0.61
N ARG A 250 9.49 33.60 0.84
CA ARG A 250 9.05 34.35 2.03
C ARG A 250 9.19 33.59 3.35
N HIS A 251 9.28 32.26 3.29
CA HIS A 251 9.52 31.40 4.45
C HIS A 251 10.93 30.80 4.52
N HIS A 252 11.78 31.12 3.53
CA HIS A 252 13.13 30.55 3.34
C HIS A 252 13.14 29.00 3.31
N TRP A 253 12.23 28.39 2.54
CA TRP A 253 12.11 26.94 2.41
C TRP A 253 12.71 26.40 1.10
N GLY A 254 13.60 25.41 1.23
CA GLY A 254 14.01 24.54 0.11
C GLY A 254 12.87 23.64 -0.36
N ILE A 255 13.10 22.83 -1.40
CA ILE A 255 12.06 21.96 -1.98
C ILE A 255 12.59 20.57 -2.36
N ALA A 256 11.77 19.56 -2.13
CA ALA A 256 11.92 18.22 -2.69
C ALA A 256 10.55 17.63 -3.06
N PHE A 257 10.52 16.63 -3.93
CA PHE A 257 9.36 15.79 -4.20
C PHE A 257 9.64 14.36 -3.72
N MET A 258 8.63 13.71 -3.15
CA MET A 258 8.66 12.31 -2.71
C MET A 258 7.56 11.53 -3.43
N GLY A 259 7.92 10.49 -4.18
CA GLY A 259 6.95 9.71 -4.97
C GLY A 259 6.55 10.40 -6.28
N ALA A 260 7.43 11.23 -6.84
CA ALA A 260 7.29 11.76 -8.19
C ALA A 260 7.23 10.60 -9.21
N SER A 261 6.36 10.70 -10.20
CA SER A 261 6.19 9.69 -11.24
C SER A 261 7.25 9.78 -12.34
N GLU A 262 7.38 8.69 -13.07
CA GLU A 262 8.19 8.59 -14.28
C GLU A 262 7.79 9.57 -15.38
N SER A 263 6.49 9.85 -15.56
CA SER A 263 6.03 10.84 -16.53
C SER A 263 6.40 12.26 -16.11
N PHE A 264 6.21 12.64 -14.83
CA PHE A 264 6.65 13.95 -14.34
C PHE A 264 8.17 14.12 -14.46
N VAL A 265 8.95 13.07 -14.18
CA VAL A 265 10.41 13.12 -14.38
C VAL A 265 10.76 13.30 -15.85
N ARG A 266 10.27 12.43 -16.74
CA ARG A 266 10.59 12.46 -18.18
C ARG A 266 10.11 13.72 -18.89
N ASP A 267 8.85 14.12 -18.65
CA ASP A 267 8.16 15.14 -19.44
C ASP A 267 8.38 16.57 -18.90
N TYR A 268 8.77 16.71 -17.63
CA TYR A 268 9.06 18.02 -17.02
C TYR A 268 10.48 18.14 -16.46
N VAL A 269 10.92 17.22 -15.60
CA VAL A 269 12.20 17.37 -14.85
C VAL A 269 13.41 17.27 -15.77
N GLU A 270 13.43 16.33 -16.71
CA GLU A 270 14.54 16.15 -17.66
C GLU A 270 14.60 17.22 -18.75
N ALA A 271 13.53 18.01 -18.90
CA ALA A 271 13.46 19.18 -19.78
C ALA A 271 13.93 20.49 -19.12
N GLN A 272 14.27 20.50 -17.82
CA GLN A 272 14.73 21.71 -17.13
C GLN A 272 16.16 22.11 -17.57
N PRO A 273 16.42 23.42 -17.77
CA PRO A 273 17.77 23.91 -18.09
C PRO A 273 18.72 23.80 -16.89
N GLU A 274 18.17 23.88 -15.68
CA GLU A 274 18.89 23.60 -14.44
C GLU A 274 18.86 22.10 -14.14
N LYS A 275 20.01 21.51 -13.83
CA LYS A 275 20.14 20.06 -13.71
C LYS A 275 19.63 19.52 -12.36
N TRP A 276 18.32 19.41 -12.24
CA TRP A 276 17.63 18.77 -11.11
C TRP A 276 18.18 17.36 -10.84
N THR A 277 18.20 16.95 -9.57
CA THR A 277 18.66 15.61 -9.17
C THR A 277 17.47 14.69 -8.94
N THR A 278 17.52 13.48 -9.49
CA THR A 278 16.49 12.45 -9.31
C THR A 278 17.10 11.16 -8.76
N ILE A 279 16.34 10.45 -7.93
CA ILE A 279 16.70 9.15 -7.36
C ILE A 279 15.49 8.22 -7.50
N ARG A 280 15.53 7.21 -8.38
CA ARG A 280 14.50 6.17 -8.46
C ARG A 280 14.58 5.31 -7.20
N PHE A 281 13.54 5.30 -6.38
CA PHE A 281 13.53 4.58 -5.08
C PHE A 281 12.53 3.42 -5.04
N GLY A 282 11.74 3.20 -6.08
CA GLY A 282 10.76 2.13 -6.13
C GLY A 282 9.91 2.11 -7.39
N THR A 283 8.90 1.23 -7.34
CA THR A 283 7.90 1.03 -8.39
C THR A 283 6.50 1.09 -7.77
N GLU A 284 5.62 1.84 -8.41
CA GLU A 284 4.17 1.82 -8.18
C GLU A 284 3.63 0.53 -8.80
N ARG A 285 3.09 -0.38 -7.97
CA ARG A 285 2.60 -1.68 -8.44
C ARG A 285 1.11 -1.61 -8.71
N VAL A 286 0.67 -2.18 -9.82
CA VAL A 286 -0.73 -2.09 -10.27
C VAL A 286 -1.32 -3.47 -10.43
N LEU A 287 -2.52 -3.70 -9.91
CA LEU A 287 -3.36 -4.85 -10.26
C LEU A 287 -4.31 -4.42 -11.38
N ASN A 288 -4.44 -5.21 -12.45
CA ASN A 288 -5.35 -4.95 -13.56
C ASN A 288 -6.60 -5.85 -13.42
N PRO A 289 -7.76 -5.32 -12.95
CA PRO A 289 -8.93 -6.16 -12.67
C PRO A 289 -9.54 -6.85 -13.91
N GLN A 290 -9.20 -6.44 -15.13
CA GLN A 290 -9.69 -7.08 -16.36
C GLN A 290 -8.88 -8.32 -16.76
N THR A 291 -7.62 -8.44 -16.32
CA THR A 291 -6.68 -9.48 -16.77
C THR A 291 -6.11 -10.34 -15.65
N ASN A 292 -6.26 -9.93 -14.38
CA ASN A 292 -5.57 -10.52 -13.24
C ASN A 292 -5.83 -12.04 -13.07
N GLU A 293 -4.74 -12.82 -13.07
CA GLU A 293 -4.81 -14.28 -12.99
C GLU A 293 -5.41 -14.83 -11.68
N VAL A 294 -5.27 -14.10 -10.56
CA VAL A 294 -5.73 -14.55 -9.24
C VAL A 294 -7.23 -14.33 -9.10
N LEU A 295 -7.74 -13.19 -9.58
CA LEU A 295 -9.17 -12.90 -9.70
C LEU A 295 -9.87 -13.91 -10.62
N LEU A 296 -9.24 -14.26 -11.74
CA LEU A 296 -9.76 -15.21 -12.75
C LEU A 296 -9.57 -16.69 -12.36
N GLU A 297 -9.15 -17.00 -11.12
CA GLU A 297 -8.82 -18.35 -10.60
C GLU A 297 -7.81 -19.15 -11.47
N ARG A 298 -7.02 -18.48 -12.34
CA ARG A 298 -6.00 -19.08 -13.19
C ARG A 298 -4.72 -19.39 -12.40
N SER A 299 -4.33 -18.49 -11.50
CA SER A 299 -3.27 -18.71 -10.51
C SER A 299 -3.79 -18.44 -9.09
N GLY A 300 -2.91 -18.28 -8.09
CA GLY A 300 -3.33 -17.90 -6.73
C GLY A 300 -4.23 -18.90 -5.97
N LYS A 301 -4.30 -20.18 -6.37
CA LYS A 301 -5.24 -21.21 -5.83
C LYS A 301 -5.45 -21.21 -4.30
N ARG A 302 -4.39 -20.95 -3.51
CA ARG A 302 -4.47 -20.83 -2.04
C ARG A 302 -5.41 -19.70 -1.60
N ILE A 303 -5.30 -18.52 -2.22
CA ILE A 303 -6.16 -17.36 -1.96
C ILE A 303 -7.61 -17.71 -2.32
N ALA A 304 -7.86 -18.29 -3.50
CA ALA A 304 -9.21 -18.67 -3.91
C ALA A 304 -9.88 -19.69 -2.98
N VAL A 305 -9.14 -20.70 -2.50
CA VAL A 305 -9.64 -21.67 -1.51
C VAL A 305 -9.89 -21.00 -0.15
N GLN A 306 -8.98 -20.15 0.30
CA GLN A 306 -9.08 -19.44 1.58
C GLN A 306 -10.26 -18.46 1.60
N ASN A 307 -10.43 -17.67 0.54
CA ASN A 307 -11.56 -16.75 0.39
C ASN A 307 -12.91 -17.50 0.40
N ARG A 308 -13.01 -18.64 -0.31
CA ARG A 308 -14.20 -19.51 -0.27
C ARG A 308 -14.45 -20.18 1.08
N GLN A 309 -13.41 -20.40 1.90
CA GLN A 309 -13.58 -20.88 3.28
C GLN A 309 -14.07 -19.77 4.21
N LEU A 310 -13.58 -18.53 4.04
CA LEU A 310 -14.03 -17.37 4.79
C LEU A 310 -15.52 -17.07 4.52
N LEU A 311 -15.93 -17.05 3.24
CA LEU A 311 -17.30 -16.77 2.78
C LEU A 311 -18.30 -17.91 3.02
N ASN A 312 -17.87 -19.11 3.42
CA ASN A 312 -18.78 -20.23 3.66
C ASN A 312 -19.42 -20.10 5.06
N PRO A 313 -20.77 -20.08 5.19
CA PRO A 313 -21.45 -19.89 6.47
C PRO A 313 -21.12 -20.92 7.55
N GLN A 314 -20.81 -22.15 7.15
CA GLN A 314 -20.49 -23.27 8.05
C GLN A 314 -18.99 -23.36 8.40
N LYS A 315 -18.19 -22.34 8.02
CA LYS A 315 -16.74 -22.29 8.23
C LYS A 315 -16.29 -20.94 8.76
N GLY A 316 -16.08 -19.94 7.90
CA GLY A 316 -15.69 -18.59 8.31
C GLY A 316 -16.87 -17.68 8.65
N GLY A 317 -18.02 -17.87 7.98
CA GLY A 317 -19.20 -17.03 8.13
C GLY A 317 -18.96 -15.53 7.85
N VAL A 318 -17.91 -15.20 7.09
CA VAL A 318 -17.55 -13.82 6.76
C VAL A 318 -18.48 -13.30 5.69
N THR A 319 -19.04 -12.11 5.91
CA THR A 319 -19.85 -11.38 4.92
C THR A 319 -19.12 -10.12 4.47
N LEU A 320 -19.48 -9.60 3.29
CA LEU A 320 -18.90 -8.40 2.70
C LEU A 320 -19.99 -7.35 2.45
N GLY A 321 -19.67 -6.10 2.76
CA GLY A 321 -20.51 -4.94 2.46
C GLY A 321 -19.77 -3.88 1.66
N LEU A 322 -20.52 -3.11 0.88
CA LEU A 322 -20.03 -1.96 0.12
C LEU A 322 -20.59 -0.65 0.71
N TYR A 323 -19.75 0.36 0.87
CA TYR A 323 -20.17 1.70 1.32
C TYR A 323 -19.49 2.80 0.49
N VAL A 324 -20.29 3.65 -0.15
CA VAL A 324 -19.83 4.79 -0.96
C VAL A 324 -20.49 6.06 -0.40
N PRO A 325 -19.78 6.91 0.36
CA PRO A 325 -20.36 8.13 0.94
C PRO A 325 -20.98 9.08 -0.09
N ALA A 326 -20.40 9.11 -1.31
CA ALA A 326 -20.89 9.92 -2.44
C ALA A 326 -22.31 9.54 -2.93
N ILE A 327 -22.80 8.36 -2.58
CA ILE A 327 -24.11 7.82 -3.00
C ILE A 327 -25.02 7.61 -1.77
N HIS A 328 -24.49 6.97 -0.73
CA HIS A 328 -25.23 6.65 0.50
C HIS A 328 -25.42 7.84 1.45
N GLY A 329 -24.67 8.93 1.26
CA GLY A 329 -24.55 9.98 2.26
C GLY A 329 -23.76 9.50 3.50
N THR A 330 -24.00 10.13 4.65
CA THR A 330 -23.26 9.87 5.90
C THR A 330 -23.98 8.85 6.76
N ASP A 331 -23.46 7.63 6.81
CA ASP A 331 -23.82 6.64 7.85
C ASP A 331 -22.87 6.85 9.03
N ALA A 332 -23.32 7.63 10.02
CA ALA A 332 -22.48 8.04 11.15
C ALA A 332 -21.98 6.85 12.00
N GLN A 333 -22.79 5.79 12.12
CA GLN A 333 -22.41 4.60 12.89
C GLN A 333 -21.37 3.77 12.13
N LEU A 334 -21.60 3.49 10.84
CA LEU A 334 -20.65 2.74 10.03
C LEU A 334 -19.33 3.50 9.85
N GLN A 335 -19.36 4.82 9.68
CA GLN A 335 -18.14 5.64 9.65
C GLN A 335 -17.38 5.56 10.98
N SER A 336 -18.07 5.70 12.12
CA SER A 336 -17.47 5.56 13.45
C SER A 336 -16.83 4.18 13.67
N ASP A 337 -17.52 3.10 13.28
CA ASP A 337 -17.02 1.73 13.43
C ASP A 337 -15.81 1.45 12.52
N LEU A 338 -15.78 2.03 11.30
CA LEU A 338 -14.65 1.93 10.38
C LEU A 338 -13.43 2.74 10.88
N VAL A 339 -13.63 3.94 11.46
CA VAL A 339 -12.55 4.71 12.10
C VAL A 339 -11.99 3.96 13.31
N ALA A 340 -12.86 3.45 14.19
CA ALA A 340 -12.43 2.68 15.37
C ALA A 340 -11.62 1.42 14.98
N LEU A 341 -12.01 0.73 13.91
CA LEU A 341 -11.27 -0.40 13.35
C LEU A 341 -9.89 0.01 12.78
N TYR A 342 -9.80 1.16 12.09
CA TYR A 342 -8.53 1.71 11.62
C TYR A 342 -7.59 2.07 12.77
N ASP A 343 -8.07 2.79 13.79
CA ASP A 343 -7.23 3.19 14.93
C ASP A 343 -6.82 1.99 15.80
N ALA A 344 -7.67 0.98 15.97
CA ALA A 344 -7.30 -0.26 16.67
C ALA A 344 -6.18 -1.03 15.93
N TRP A 345 -6.29 -1.21 14.61
CA TRP A 345 -5.23 -1.79 13.78
C TRP A 345 -3.95 -0.97 13.83
N ARG A 346 -4.07 0.37 13.78
CA ARG A 346 -2.94 1.30 13.82
C ARG A 346 -2.25 1.31 15.20
N ALA A 347 -2.98 1.12 16.29
CA ALA A 347 -2.42 0.98 17.64
C ALA A 347 -1.57 -0.30 17.77
N GLU A 348 -2.15 -1.48 17.50
CA GLU A 348 -1.42 -2.77 17.52
C GLU A 348 -0.18 -2.70 16.62
N ARG A 349 -0.32 -2.10 15.43
CA ARG A 349 0.79 -1.88 14.52
C ARG A 349 1.88 -1.01 15.15
N ASN A 350 1.55 0.14 15.73
CA ASN A 350 2.51 1.08 16.31
C ASN A 350 3.27 0.50 17.51
N ASP A 351 2.63 -0.35 18.31
CA ASP A 351 3.23 -1.01 19.47
C ASP A 351 4.25 -2.10 19.07
N SER A 352 4.21 -2.59 17.82
CA SER A 352 5.18 -3.56 17.32
C SER A 352 6.62 -2.98 17.31
N THR A 353 7.57 -3.74 17.87
CA THR A 353 8.88 -3.22 18.30
C THR A 353 9.85 -2.81 17.18
N GLY A 354 9.53 -3.13 15.92
CA GLY A 354 10.37 -2.86 14.76
C GLY A 354 10.51 -1.37 14.40
N PRO A 355 11.47 -1.02 13.50
CA PRO A 355 11.40 0.22 12.73
C PRO A 355 10.15 0.20 11.83
N GLN A 356 9.54 1.35 11.53
CA GLN A 356 8.39 1.40 10.62
C GLN A 356 8.52 2.56 9.63
N ALA A 357 8.40 2.26 8.34
CA ALA A 357 8.18 3.27 7.32
C ALA A 357 6.68 3.54 7.21
N PHE A 358 6.23 4.68 7.72
CA PHE A 358 4.81 5.05 7.80
C PHE A 358 4.69 6.58 7.65
N ILE A 359 4.12 7.02 6.53
CA ILE A 359 4.19 8.42 6.06
C ILE A 359 2.94 9.23 6.44
N THR A 360 1.83 8.53 6.65
CA THR A 360 0.48 9.05 6.47
C THR A 360 -0.49 8.55 7.55
N VAL A 361 -1.00 9.44 8.39
CA VAL A 361 -2.10 9.11 9.33
C VAL A 361 -3.41 9.39 8.62
N TYR A 362 -4.25 8.38 8.39
CA TYR A 362 -5.49 8.57 7.65
C TYR A 362 -6.66 8.97 8.54
N ASP A 363 -7.35 10.03 8.13
CA ASP A 363 -8.80 10.17 8.26
C ASP A 363 -9.43 9.54 7.00
N PRO A 364 -10.10 8.37 7.11
CA PRO A 364 -10.69 7.71 5.95
C PRO A 364 -11.77 8.55 5.24
N PHE A 365 -12.39 9.51 5.94
CA PHE A 365 -13.56 10.25 5.48
C PHE A 365 -13.29 11.73 5.18
N ALA A 366 -12.02 12.18 5.21
CA ALA A 366 -11.64 13.56 4.88
C ALA A 366 -11.94 13.99 3.43
N LEU A 367 -11.97 13.05 2.48
CA LEU A 367 -12.32 13.28 1.07
C LEU A 367 -13.43 12.31 0.62
N PRO A 368 -14.61 12.32 1.28
CA PRO A 368 -15.54 11.17 1.27
C PRO A 368 -16.15 10.92 -0.12
N ASN A 369 -16.23 11.96 -0.94
CA ASN A 369 -16.68 11.90 -2.34
C ASN A 369 -15.71 11.18 -3.30
N LEU A 370 -14.51 10.82 -2.84
CA LEU A 370 -13.49 10.12 -3.62
C LEU A 370 -13.26 8.68 -3.15
N MET A 371 -14.03 8.21 -2.17
CA MET A 371 -13.77 6.98 -1.42
C MET A 371 -14.89 5.95 -1.61
N THR A 372 -14.50 4.70 -1.84
CA THR A 372 -15.38 3.53 -1.88
C THR A 372 -14.83 2.48 -0.91
N PHE A 373 -15.63 1.98 0.01
CA PHE A 373 -15.20 1.04 1.06
C PHE A 373 -15.80 -0.34 0.82
N VAL A 374 -14.96 -1.33 0.56
CA VAL A 374 -15.33 -2.74 0.71
C VAL A 374 -14.96 -3.14 2.13
N TYR A 375 -15.91 -3.59 2.94
CA TYR A 375 -15.68 -3.98 4.33
C TYR A 375 -16.16 -5.41 4.60
N SER A 376 -15.60 -6.05 5.63
CA SER A 376 -15.96 -7.41 6.03
C SER A 376 -16.52 -7.47 7.45
N ARG A 377 -17.53 -8.32 7.66
CA ARG A 377 -18.08 -8.66 8.97
C ARG A 377 -17.81 -10.13 9.30
N GLY A 378 -17.56 -10.43 10.58
CA GLY A 378 -17.44 -11.79 11.08
C GLY A 378 -18.79 -12.52 11.16
N SER A 379 -18.75 -13.79 11.55
CA SER A 379 -19.94 -14.58 11.87
C SER A 379 -20.70 -14.09 13.11
N ASP A 380 -20.08 -13.22 13.91
CA ASP A 380 -20.67 -12.44 15.00
C ASP A 380 -21.33 -11.13 14.54
N GLY A 381 -21.28 -10.82 13.24
CA GLY A 381 -21.81 -9.60 12.63
C GLY A 381 -20.93 -8.35 12.83
N ARG A 382 -19.79 -8.44 13.54
CA ARG A 382 -18.92 -7.28 13.82
C ARG A 382 -17.94 -7.02 12.68
N LEU A 383 -17.60 -5.75 12.42
CA LEU A 383 -16.57 -5.41 11.43
C LEU A 383 -15.23 -6.07 11.81
N ASN A 384 -14.59 -6.73 10.85
CA ASN A 384 -13.31 -7.41 11.05
C ASN A 384 -12.25 -7.08 9.97
N GLY A 385 -12.55 -6.16 9.06
CA GLY A 385 -11.61 -5.63 8.06
C GLY A 385 -12.27 -4.65 7.10
N PHE A 386 -11.46 -3.83 6.40
CA PHE A 386 -11.91 -3.07 5.24
C PHE A 386 -10.76 -2.72 4.28
N ALA A 387 -11.11 -2.49 3.01
CA ALA A 387 -10.26 -1.91 1.98
C ALA A 387 -10.91 -0.62 1.48
N ALA A 388 -10.22 0.50 1.65
CA ALA A 388 -10.61 1.79 1.12
C ALA A 388 -10.04 1.97 -0.29
N LEU A 389 -10.91 2.25 -1.26
CA LEU A 389 -10.58 2.51 -2.66
C LEU A 389 -10.71 4.01 -2.92
N ARG A 390 -9.58 4.70 -3.02
CA ARG A 390 -9.54 6.13 -3.39
C ARG A 390 -9.48 6.27 -4.91
N ARG A 391 -10.41 7.03 -5.50
CA ARG A 391 -10.41 7.38 -6.93
C ARG A 391 -9.14 8.11 -7.33
N LEU A 392 -8.64 7.81 -8.54
CA LEU A 392 -7.48 8.42 -9.19
C LEU A 392 -7.89 9.18 -10.45
N GLY A 393 -7.09 10.17 -10.84
CA GLY A 393 -7.26 10.95 -12.07
C GLY A 393 -7.02 10.16 -13.35
N CYS A 394 -6.29 9.05 -13.28
CA CYS A 394 -6.04 8.14 -14.40
C CYS A 394 -7.21 7.15 -14.65
N SER A 395 -8.44 7.52 -14.31
CA SER A 395 -9.63 6.66 -14.43
C SER A 395 -9.44 5.27 -13.78
N GLY A 396 -8.95 5.28 -12.54
CA GLY A 396 -8.65 4.09 -11.74
C GLY A 396 -8.80 4.34 -10.25
N TYR A 397 -8.39 3.37 -9.42
CA TYR A 397 -8.46 3.47 -7.95
C TYR A 397 -7.13 3.08 -7.30
N HIS A 398 -6.90 3.54 -6.08
CA HIS A 398 -5.82 3.10 -5.19
C HIS A 398 -6.41 2.43 -3.96
N VAL A 399 -5.92 1.24 -3.59
CA VAL A 399 -6.39 0.52 -2.39
C VAL A 399 -5.46 0.73 -1.19
N ASP A 400 -5.76 1.73 -0.37
CA ASP A 400 -5.09 2.00 0.91
C ASP A 400 -5.98 2.92 1.78
N PRO A 401 -6.19 2.61 3.08
CA PRO A 401 -5.73 1.42 3.78
C PRO A 401 -6.53 0.16 3.42
N CYS A 402 -5.84 -0.99 3.41
CA CYS A 402 -6.45 -2.33 3.42
C CYS A 402 -6.03 -3.06 4.69
N ILE A 403 -6.98 -3.27 5.60
CA ILE A 403 -6.74 -3.76 6.95
C ILE A 403 -7.64 -4.92 7.32
N ALA A 404 -7.15 -5.74 8.23
CA ALA A 404 -7.90 -6.77 8.94
C ALA A 404 -7.74 -6.51 10.43
N ALA A 405 -8.77 -6.76 11.24
CA ALA A 405 -8.76 -6.47 12.67
C ALA A 405 -7.70 -7.31 13.40
N PRO A 406 -7.14 -6.81 14.54
CA PRO A 406 -6.40 -7.64 15.48
C PRO A 406 -7.18 -8.93 15.81
N GLY A 407 -6.53 -10.09 15.70
CA GLY A 407 -7.15 -11.40 15.93
C GLY A 407 -8.18 -11.88 14.89
N SER A 408 -8.40 -11.17 13.78
CA SER A 408 -9.31 -11.61 12.71
C SER A 408 -8.85 -12.89 12.00
N PRO A 409 -9.76 -13.62 11.30
CA PRO A 409 -9.39 -14.81 10.54
C PRO A 409 -8.29 -14.52 9.50
N LYS A 410 -7.31 -15.44 9.40
CA LYS A 410 -6.24 -15.33 8.40
C LYS A 410 -6.85 -15.23 7.00
N GLY A 411 -6.48 -14.19 6.24
CA GLY A 411 -6.88 -14.00 4.85
C GLY A 411 -7.94 -12.92 4.60
N ILE A 412 -8.45 -12.21 5.63
CA ILE A 412 -9.40 -11.10 5.44
C ILE A 412 -8.89 -10.05 4.44
N SER A 413 -7.63 -9.60 4.53
CA SER A 413 -7.04 -8.68 3.53
C SER A 413 -7.01 -9.27 2.12
N ASP A 414 -6.79 -10.59 1.97
CA ASP A 414 -6.74 -11.26 0.67
C ASP A 414 -8.13 -11.46 0.07
N LEU A 415 -9.16 -11.59 0.91
CA LEU A 415 -10.56 -11.51 0.52
C LEU A 415 -10.92 -10.10 0.07
N LEU A 416 -10.54 -9.07 0.83
CA LEU A 416 -10.84 -7.67 0.53
C LEU A 416 -10.18 -7.18 -0.77
N ILE A 417 -8.93 -7.56 -1.06
CA ILE A 417 -8.27 -7.24 -2.34
C ILE A 417 -8.94 -7.94 -3.52
N VAL A 418 -9.33 -9.22 -3.39
CA VAL A 418 -10.05 -9.94 -4.46
C VAL A 418 -11.46 -9.38 -4.66
N ALA A 419 -12.15 -8.99 -3.59
CA ALA A 419 -13.46 -8.34 -3.64
C ALA A 419 -13.40 -6.95 -4.31
N ALA A 420 -12.39 -6.14 -3.98
CA ALA A 420 -12.14 -4.87 -4.65
C ALA A 420 -11.86 -5.05 -6.15
N MET A 421 -11.05 -6.05 -6.52
CA MET A 421 -10.83 -6.39 -7.93
C MET A 421 -12.11 -6.88 -8.62
N ALA A 422 -12.96 -7.68 -7.96
CA ALA A 422 -14.22 -8.16 -8.54
C ALA A 422 -15.21 -7.00 -8.81
N LEU A 423 -15.34 -6.06 -7.87
CA LEU A 423 -16.12 -4.84 -8.03
C LEU A 423 -15.61 -3.98 -9.20
N LEU A 424 -14.29 -3.74 -9.25
CA LEU A 424 -13.68 -2.93 -10.31
C LEU A 424 -13.71 -3.63 -11.67
N ASN A 425 -13.70 -4.98 -11.71
CA ASN A 425 -13.91 -5.73 -12.93
C ASN A 425 -15.30 -5.45 -13.52
N ARG A 426 -16.37 -5.57 -12.72
CA ARG A 426 -17.75 -5.25 -13.16
C ARG A 426 -17.91 -3.77 -13.55
N ALA A 427 -17.16 -2.87 -12.90
CA ALA A 427 -17.08 -1.46 -13.27
C ALA A 427 -16.35 -1.16 -14.61
N ASP A 428 -15.77 -2.16 -15.29
CA ASP A 428 -14.88 -1.98 -16.45
C ASP A 428 -13.60 -1.15 -16.16
N VAL A 429 -13.15 -1.16 -14.90
CA VAL A 429 -11.92 -0.47 -14.48
C VAL A 429 -10.73 -1.42 -14.62
N SER A 430 -9.70 -0.98 -15.34
CA SER A 430 -8.48 -1.75 -15.64
C SER A 430 -7.26 -1.37 -14.79
N TYR A 431 -7.42 -0.45 -13.83
CA TYR A 431 -6.33 0.10 -13.03
C TYR A 431 -6.67 0.14 -11.53
N LEU A 432 -6.02 -0.74 -10.75
CA LEU A 432 -6.02 -0.72 -9.29
C LEU A 432 -4.59 -0.58 -8.77
N GLY A 433 -4.18 0.66 -8.44
CA GLY A 433 -2.92 0.93 -7.76
C GLY A 433 -2.87 0.22 -6.41
N PHE A 434 -1.78 -0.50 -6.16
CA PHE A 434 -1.63 -1.44 -5.05
C PHE A 434 -0.43 -1.08 -4.14
N GLY A 435 -0.12 0.22 -4.09
CA GLY A 435 0.99 0.77 -3.31
C GLY A 435 2.37 0.50 -3.91
N PHE A 436 3.39 0.67 -3.07
CA PHE A 436 4.78 0.81 -3.52
C PHE A 436 5.67 -0.37 -3.12
N GLU A 437 6.33 -0.97 -4.12
CA GLU A 437 7.46 -1.89 -3.96
C GLU A 437 8.76 -1.09 -4.10
N PRO A 438 9.53 -0.85 -3.02
CA PRO A 438 10.74 -0.04 -3.13
C PRO A 438 11.90 -0.83 -3.76
N ALA A 439 12.80 -0.13 -4.43
CA ALA A 439 13.98 -0.73 -5.05
C ALA A 439 14.90 -1.31 -3.97
N GLN A 440 15.39 -2.54 -4.16
CA GLN A 440 16.30 -3.19 -3.20
C GLN A 440 17.73 -2.62 -3.29
N THR A 441 18.14 -2.25 -4.50
CA THR A 441 19.45 -1.69 -4.86
C THR A 441 19.25 -0.64 -5.95
N LEU A 442 20.05 0.43 -5.93
CA LEU A 442 20.06 1.43 -7.00
C LEU A 442 21.06 1.06 -8.10
N LEU A 443 20.60 1.05 -9.34
CA LEU A 443 21.41 0.91 -10.56
C LEU A 443 22.10 2.24 -10.92
N PRO A 444 23.09 2.26 -11.83
CA PRO A 444 23.78 3.49 -12.23
C PRO A 444 22.85 4.60 -12.74
N ASP A 445 21.84 4.23 -13.53
CA ASP A 445 20.91 5.18 -14.18
C ASP A 445 19.75 5.65 -13.27
N ASP A 446 19.64 5.06 -12.07
CA ASP A 446 18.64 5.41 -11.05
C ASP A 446 18.97 6.72 -10.32
N VAL A 447 20.19 7.26 -10.47
CA VAL A 447 20.64 8.50 -9.83
C VAL A 447 21.10 9.51 -10.89
N ARG A 448 20.21 10.44 -11.26
CA ARG A 448 20.50 11.50 -12.27
C ARG A 448 20.76 12.84 -11.59
N GLY A 449 21.23 13.83 -12.35
CA GLY A 449 21.65 15.14 -11.83
C GLY A 449 23.04 15.19 -11.16
N MET A 450 23.37 14.21 -10.31
CA MET A 450 24.63 14.19 -9.55
C MET A 450 25.91 14.01 -10.40
N ARG A 451 27.08 14.32 -9.79
CA ARG A 451 28.41 13.92 -10.30
C ARG A 451 28.69 12.45 -9.98
N ARG A 452 29.32 11.70 -10.89
CA ARG A 452 29.60 10.25 -10.79
C ARG A 452 30.05 9.73 -9.40
N PRO A 453 31.06 10.30 -8.71
CA PRO A 453 31.48 9.78 -7.40
C PRO A 453 30.42 9.95 -6.30
N LEU A 454 29.65 11.05 -6.35
CA LEU A 454 28.57 11.30 -5.39
C LEU A 454 27.34 10.43 -5.68
N ALA A 455 27.06 10.16 -6.96
CA ALA A 455 26.06 9.16 -7.35
C ALA A 455 26.44 7.78 -6.81
N GLY A 456 27.73 7.40 -6.88
CA GLY A 456 28.27 6.19 -6.24
C GLY A 456 27.93 6.11 -4.75
N LEU A 457 28.43 7.07 -3.97
CA LEU A 457 28.17 7.16 -2.53
C LEU A 457 26.67 7.15 -2.17
N THR A 458 25.82 7.74 -3.01
CA THR A 458 24.37 7.76 -2.82
C THR A 458 23.76 6.37 -3.00
N ARG A 459 24.17 5.61 -4.02
CA ARG A 459 23.73 4.21 -4.21
C ARG A 459 24.21 3.30 -3.09
N ASP A 460 25.45 3.48 -2.64
CA ASP A 460 26.05 2.67 -1.56
C ASP A 460 25.36 2.94 -0.21
N LEU A 461 25.08 4.21 0.10
CA LEU A 461 24.31 4.63 1.28
C LEU A 461 22.86 4.13 1.22
N TYR A 462 22.22 4.18 0.05
CA TYR A 462 20.88 3.63 -0.14
C TYR A 462 20.87 2.13 0.17
N GLY A 463 21.74 1.33 -0.47
CA GLY A 463 21.80 -0.12 -0.22
C GLY A 463 22.02 -0.46 1.25
N HIS A 464 22.98 0.22 1.90
CA HIS A 464 23.28 0.00 3.32
C HIS A 464 22.12 0.40 4.26
N THR A 465 21.38 1.47 3.96
CA THR A 465 20.22 1.88 4.79
C THR A 465 18.97 1.06 4.52
N PHE A 466 18.72 0.69 3.25
CA PHE A 466 17.50 0.00 2.84
C PHE A 466 17.44 -1.45 3.33
N LEU A 467 18.56 -2.18 3.29
CA LEU A 467 18.70 -3.55 3.84
C LEU A 467 18.30 -3.65 5.33
N ARG A 468 18.30 -2.53 6.06
CA ARG A 468 18.06 -2.45 7.50
C ARG A 468 16.64 -2.02 7.87
N LEU A 469 15.79 -1.73 6.87
CA LEU A 469 14.36 -1.47 7.08
C LEU A 469 13.59 -2.80 7.01
N PRO A 470 12.55 -3.02 7.85
CA PRO A 470 11.72 -4.22 7.78
C PRO A 470 10.68 -4.08 6.64
N ILE A 471 11.21 -4.02 5.41
CA ILE A 471 10.45 -4.03 4.15
C ILE A 471 10.48 -5.45 3.53
N HIS A 472 11.28 -6.35 4.11
CA HIS A 472 11.22 -7.80 3.96
C HIS A 472 9.76 -8.29 3.90
N GLY A 473 9.42 -9.04 2.84
CA GLY A 473 8.07 -9.54 2.61
C GLY A 473 7.14 -8.65 1.77
N LYS A 474 7.40 -7.34 1.61
CA LYS A 474 6.54 -6.48 0.73
C LYS A 474 6.47 -7.02 -0.70
N LYS A 475 7.61 -7.31 -1.32
CA LYS A 475 7.64 -7.90 -2.67
C LYS A 475 6.85 -9.21 -2.76
N ALA A 476 6.98 -10.11 -1.78
CA ALA A 476 6.22 -11.36 -1.76
C ALA A 476 4.70 -11.14 -1.57
N TYR A 477 4.31 -10.11 -0.81
CA TYR A 477 2.92 -9.67 -0.67
C TYR A 477 2.38 -9.06 -1.97
N HIS A 478 3.19 -8.35 -2.75
CA HIS A 478 2.81 -7.85 -4.08
C HIS A 478 2.73 -9.00 -5.10
N ASP A 479 3.80 -9.79 -5.25
CA ASP A 479 3.92 -10.88 -6.22
C ASP A 479 2.79 -11.91 -6.13
N LYS A 480 2.28 -12.21 -4.91
CA LYS A 480 1.21 -13.22 -4.72
C LYS A 480 -0.11 -12.85 -5.41
N PHE A 481 -0.35 -11.55 -5.66
CA PHE A 481 -1.54 -11.06 -6.36
C PHE A 481 -1.33 -10.85 -7.86
N ARG A 482 -0.13 -11.07 -8.40
CA ARG A 482 0.20 -10.92 -9.84
C ARG A 482 -0.13 -9.52 -10.40
N PRO A 483 0.61 -8.47 -9.97
CA PRO A 483 0.54 -7.14 -10.59
C PRO A 483 0.92 -7.17 -12.08
N ASP A 484 0.37 -6.22 -12.83
CA ASP A 484 0.54 -6.05 -14.27
C ASP A 484 1.82 -5.24 -14.57
N PRO A 485 2.90 -5.87 -15.06
CA PRO A 485 4.17 -5.20 -15.29
C PRO A 485 4.13 -4.21 -16.47
N THR A 486 3.01 -4.13 -17.21
CA THR A 486 2.81 -3.12 -18.26
C THR A 486 2.19 -1.82 -17.74
N GLN A 487 1.66 -1.83 -16.50
CA GLN A 487 1.03 -0.69 -15.83
C GLN A 487 1.86 -0.15 -14.65
N ASP A 488 2.87 -0.90 -14.19
CA ASP A 488 3.87 -0.45 -13.22
C ASP A 488 4.52 0.88 -13.65
N SER A 489 4.86 1.75 -12.70
CA SER A 489 5.58 3.01 -12.98
C SER A 489 6.70 3.28 -11.98
N ALA A 490 7.83 3.81 -12.47
CA ALA A 490 8.95 4.17 -11.60
C ALA A 490 8.66 5.38 -10.70
N LEU A 491 9.11 5.31 -9.45
CA LEU A 491 8.92 6.33 -8.42
C LEU A 491 10.24 6.98 -8.03
N TYR A 492 10.23 8.32 -7.98
CA TYR A 492 11.41 9.14 -7.82
C TYR A 492 11.35 10.05 -6.59
N LEU A 493 12.51 10.28 -5.98
CA LEU A 493 12.78 11.47 -5.18
C LEU A 493 13.36 12.52 -6.13
N VAL A 494 12.90 13.77 -6.05
CA VAL A 494 13.36 14.85 -6.95
C VAL A 494 13.78 16.06 -6.13
N PHE A 495 14.94 16.62 -6.46
CA PHE A 495 15.55 17.78 -5.81
C PHE A 495 15.82 18.87 -6.86
N PRO A 496 14.96 19.90 -6.95
CA PRO A 496 15.13 21.04 -7.85
C PRO A 496 16.43 21.80 -7.63
N ASP A 497 16.78 22.05 -6.36
CA ASP A 497 17.99 22.77 -5.93
C ASP A 497 19.31 21.99 -6.21
N GLY A 498 19.28 21.00 -7.11
CA GLY A 498 20.39 20.12 -7.44
C GLY A 498 20.68 19.08 -6.36
N VAL A 499 21.91 19.02 -5.87
CA VAL A 499 22.36 17.97 -4.94
C VAL A 499 21.68 18.12 -3.56
N PRO A 500 21.04 17.06 -3.01
CA PRO A 500 20.33 17.14 -1.74
C PRO A 500 21.28 17.36 -0.55
N GLY A 501 21.37 18.61 -0.08
CA GLY A 501 22.08 18.94 1.17
C GLY A 501 21.43 18.30 2.42
N PRO A 502 22.12 18.30 3.58
CA PRO A 502 21.69 17.53 4.77
C PRO A 502 20.28 17.82 5.29
N ARG A 503 19.76 19.04 5.10
CA ARG A 503 18.37 19.39 5.47
C ARG A 503 17.35 18.60 4.65
N HIS A 504 17.59 18.40 3.36
CA HIS A 504 16.73 17.59 2.48
C HIS A 504 16.72 16.13 2.97
N LEU A 505 17.89 15.54 3.20
CA LEU A 505 17.98 14.16 3.70
C LEU A 505 17.24 13.97 5.04
N LEU A 506 17.46 14.85 6.02
CA LEU A 506 16.77 14.81 7.31
C LEU A 506 15.26 15.02 7.19
N ALA A 507 14.81 15.91 6.30
CA ALA A 507 13.39 16.14 6.03
C ALA A 507 12.72 14.89 5.44
N MET A 508 13.34 14.28 4.41
CA MET A 508 12.84 13.06 3.77
C MET A 508 12.80 11.87 4.74
N MET A 509 13.82 11.68 5.58
CA MET A 509 13.83 10.63 6.61
C MET A 509 12.74 10.84 7.67
N HIS A 510 12.47 12.08 8.07
CA HIS A 510 11.39 12.41 9.01
C HIS A 510 10.01 12.15 8.39
N MET A 511 9.79 12.52 7.12
CA MET A 511 8.55 12.23 6.40
C MET A 511 8.33 10.72 6.19
N ALA A 512 9.41 9.96 5.99
CA ALA A 512 9.37 8.50 5.95
C ALA A 512 9.18 7.83 7.33
N ASN A 513 9.17 8.60 8.44
CA ASN A 513 9.16 8.14 9.83
C ASN A 513 10.31 7.17 10.19
N ILE A 514 11.44 7.28 9.49
CA ILE A 514 12.60 6.40 9.71
C ILE A 514 13.34 6.87 10.98
N SER A 515 13.12 6.13 12.08
CA SER A 515 13.65 6.47 13.41
C SER A 515 15.17 6.34 13.53
N LEU A 516 15.89 7.37 13.06
CA LEU A 516 17.35 7.56 13.17
C LEU A 516 17.93 7.14 14.54
N ARG A 517 17.26 7.49 15.64
CA ARG A 517 17.70 7.15 17.01
C ARG A 517 17.80 5.63 17.24
N LYS A 518 16.84 4.83 16.76
CA LYS A 518 16.87 3.36 16.92
C LYS A 518 18.01 2.75 16.06
N MET A 519 18.17 3.21 14.82
CA MET A 519 19.21 2.70 13.91
C MET A 519 20.63 3.05 14.40
N ILE A 520 20.91 4.33 14.64
CA ILE A 520 22.24 4.80 15.07
C ILE A 520 22.65 4.22 16.43
N TRP A 521 21.71 4.04 17.36
CA TRP A 521 22.01 3.41 18.65
C TRP A 521 22.25 1.89 18.53
N THR A 522 21.69 1.25 17.50
CA THR A 522 22.00 -0.15 17.16
C THR A 522 23.41 -0.26 16.58
N ASP A 523 23.80 0.63 15.66
CA ASP A 523 25.18 0.69 15.14
C ASP A 523 26.22 1.03 16.22
N LEU A 524 25.91 1.98 17.12
CA LEU A 524 26.77 2.26 18.27
C LEU A 524 26.90 1.05 19.19
N ARG A 525 25.81 0.29 19.43
CA ARG A 525 25.88 -0.95 20.21
C ARG A 525 26.71 -2.02 19.52
N THR A 526 26.53 -2.28 18.22
CA THR A 526 27.33 -3.29 17.52
C THR A 526 28.80 -2.88 17.46
N MET A 527 29.14 -1.62 17.15
CA MET A 527 30.52 -1.13 17.19
C MET A 527 31.15 -1.15 18.59
N LEU A 528 30.38 -0.93 19.66
CA LEU A 528 30.87 -1.02 21.05
C LEU A 528 31.07 -2.48 21.50
N ILE A 529 30.24 -3.42 21.02
CA ILE A 529 30.43 -4.86 21.23
C ILE A 529 31.67 -5.33 20.47
N ASP A 530 31.82 -4.93 19.21
CA ASP A 530 32.95 -5.29 18.34
C ASP A 530 34.28 -4.64 18.76
N ARG A 531 34.23 -3.55 19.54
CA ARG A 531 35.39 -2.99 20.25
C ARG A 531 35.69 -3.71 21.56
N LYS A 532 34.69 -4.26 22.26
CA LYS A 532 34.90 -5.10 23.46
C LYS A 532 35.41 -6.51 23.13
N SER A 533 35.15 -7.04 21.94
CA SER A 533 35.71 -8.32 21.49
C SER A 533 37.19 -8.23 21.05
N LYS A 534 37.71 -7.00 20.85
CA LYS A 534 39.05 -6.73 20.30
C LYS A 534 40.07 -6.14 21.30
N SER A 535 39.78 -6.16 22.61
CA SER A 535 40.79 -5.85 23.63
C SER A 535 41.78 -7.02 23.79
N PRO A 536 43.10 -6.83 23.60
CA PRO A 536 44.07 -7.92 23.72
C PRO A 536 44.23 -8.37 25.17
N LYS A 537 44.41 -9.68 25.39
CA LYS A 537 44.85 -10.22 26.69
C LYS A 537 46.31 -9.82 26.93
N PRO A 538 46.70 -9.43 28.16
CA PRO A 538 48.10 -9.24 28.49
C PRO A 538 48.83 -10.60 28.50
N SER A 539 49.94 -10.68 27.77
CA SER A 539 50.84 -11.83 27.79
C SER A 539 51.80 -11.74 28.97
N SER A 540 51.65 -12.63 29.96
CA SER A 540 52.68 -12.92 30.96
C SER A 540 53.29 -14.30 30.68
N SER A 541 54.61 -14.39 30.73
CA SER A 541 55.39 -15.57 30.39
C SER A 541 55.43 -16.62 31.48
N CYS A 542 55.51 -17.90 31.09
CA CYS A 542 56.54 -18.81 31.60
C CYS A 542 56.79 -19.93 30.58
N SER A 543 58.04 -20.40 30.49
CA SER A 543 58.49 -21.37 29.49
C SER A 543 59.48 -22.34 30.12
N GLU A 544 59.27 -23.64 29.97
CA GLU A 544 60.24 -24.65 30.41
C GLU A 544 60.03 -25.97 29.63
N VAL A 545 61.09 -26.45 28.98
CA VAL A 545 61.48 -27.85 28.70
C VAL A 545 62.87 -27.80 28.02
N PRO A 546 63.82 -28.71 28.29
CA PRO A 546 65.26 -28.38 28.18
C PRO A 546 66.05 -29.17 27.11
N ILE A 547 67.24 -28.65 26.75
CA ILE A 547 68.52 -29.38 26.49
C ILE A 547 68.51 -30.51 25.42
N ASP A 548 69.36 -30.57 24.38
CA ASP A 548 70.36 -29.68 23.73
C ASP A 548 70.78 -30.39 22.39
N ALA A 549 71.84 -30.15 21.59
CA ALA A 549 72.96 -29.19 21.53
C ALA A 549 73.59 -29.22 20.11
N ILE A 550 74.33 -28.16 19.73
CA ILE A 550 75.46 -28.15 18.75
C ILE A 550 75.13 -28.50 17.26
N ASN A 551 75.80 -28.00 16.21
CA ASN A 551 76.51 -26.75 15.86
C ASN A 551 76.93 -26.86 14.37
N GLN A 552 76.89 -25.77 13.58
CA GLN A 552 77.90 -25.32 12.58
C GLN A 552 77.30 -24.52 11.39
N GLN A 553 77.75 -23.26 11.32
CA GLN A 553 77.88 -22.40 10.12
C GLN A 553 79.20 -22.72 9.38
N PRO A 554 79.64 -22.03 8.29
CA PRO A 554 79.09 -20.85 7.57
C PRO A 554 78.86 -21.17 6.06
N SER A 555 78.80 -20.27 5.04
CA SER A 555 79.05 -18.82 4.91
C SER A 555 78.31 -18.17 3.70
N VAL A 556 77.99 -16.86 3.82
CA VAL A 556 78.26 -15.74 2.87
C VAL A 556 78.55 -16.15 1.40
N ALA A 557 77.87 -15.64 0.35
CA ALA A 557 77.86 -14.23 -0.16
C ALA A 557 76.82 -14.04 -1.32
N VAL A 558 76.56 -12.88 -1.96
CA VAL A 558 76.61 -11.41 -1.68
C VAL A 558 75.97 -10.64 -2.88
N ASN A 559 75.26 -9.53 -2.61
CA ASN A 559 74.77 -8.46 -3.54
C ASN A 559 73.78 -8.82 -4.68
N GLY A 560 72.99 -7.81 -5.07
CA GLY A 560 71.95 -7.81 -6.11
C GLY A 560 71.05 -6.59 -5.99
#